data_AF-A0A395RF65-F1
#
_entry.id   AF-A0A395RF65-F1
#
_cell.length_a   1.000
_cell.length_b   1.000
_cell.length_c   1.000
_cell.angle_alpha   90.00
_cell.angle_beta   90.00
_cell.angle_gamma   90.00
#
_symmetry.space_group_name_H-M   'P 1'
#
loop_
_entity.id
_entity.type
_entity.pdbx_description
1 polymer ?
#
loop_
_entity_poly.entity_id
_entity_poly.type
_entity_poly.pdbx_seq_one_letter_code
_entity_poly.pdbx_strand_id
1 'polypeptide(L)'
;MASASNKKKPEWKTRSNLSAKGFFYDDDIFTKDLPDHVKTLRESMLNFNDHGFDQKLDYKDRRIRDRAKDCVTGDVSEPNWKIFFDRSFFTPLVERTSASHGSRRVTPYNNGNNNIVADSEALWVTFDIKGGKLGDSMPDDFRNASAPKPDYAFYFPMDQLMARIDTSRLTPCYVSGVSATLGNTIKGVLEIPEESTSPSMESFSFSALKELYQHGLRPSPFNAFKKEVTEKHLRCFPWLVIEMKKKHTRRGLINKSKEEAYCQAANGSGCAVRLNQIAAKFAVELPGQGQIPPIPAVTTAGPEVKVWITYFAKNFIAHRSHTKRGQYLDPIDQGYMMQCIWTGDMTNQEDVKKFRLILENTYDWATQVFKPMMNTYIRQWKFVYSEDGRSFATAAMEREQQRKELSRKALRFVLATLAKEKDLDADDDLRRAAKLRLVDLCDRFVQDRDQIIAEELEKLHLKNDGNEGNV
;
A
#
# COMPACT_ATOMS: atom_id res chain seq x y z
N MET A 1 -46.89 12.46 -19.71
CA MET A 1 -46.04 13.12 -18.71
C MET A 1 -45.13 12.07 -18.09
N ALA A 2 -43.90 11.94 -18.60
CA ALA A 2 -42.93 10.95 -18.11
C ALA A 2 -42.10 11.58 -16.98
N SER A 3 -42.22 11.00 -15.79
CA SER A 3 -41.42 11.35 -14.62
C SER A 3 -39.96 10.96 -14.89
N ALA A 4 -39.12 11.98 -15.13
CA ALA A 4 -37.68 11.81 -15.19
C ALA A 4 -37.17 11.47 -13.79
N SER A 5 -36.81 10.20 -13.60
CA SER A 5 -36.06 9.71 -12.46
C SER A 5 -34.75 10.49 -12.33
N ASN A 6 -34.75 11.50 -11.47
CA ASN A 6 -33.57 12.24 -11.05
C ASN A 6 -32.71 11.33 -10.15
N LYS A 7 -31.96 10.40 -10.77
CA LYS A 7 -30.89 9.68 -10.09
C LYS A 7 -29.82 10.70 -9.70
N LYS A 8 -29.87 11.17 -8.45
CA LYS A 8 -28.80 11.97 -7.84
C LYS A 8 -27.47 11.26 -8.06
N LYS A 9 -26.58 11.88 -8.85
CA LYS A 9 -25.19 11.44 -8.98
C LYS A 9 -24.53 11.52 -7.59
N PRO A 10 -23.73 10.54 -7.19
CA PRO A 10 -23.19 10.49 -5.83
C PRO A 10 -22.20 11.66 -5.59
N GLU A 11 -22.33 12.30 -4.42
CA GLU A 11 -21.73 13.59 -4.03
C GLU A 11 -20.19 13.60 -3.90
N TRP A 12 -19.50 12.48 -4.15
CA TRP A 12 -18.04 12.33 -3.94
C TRP A 12 -17.17 12.76 -5.12
N LYS A 13 -17.75 13.16 -6.26
CA LYS A 13 -17.01 13.47 -7.50
C LYS A 13 -16.20 14.77 -7.49
N THR A 14 -16.02 15.41 -6.34
CA THR A 14 -15.32 16.69 -6.27
C THR A 14 -14.07 16.57 -5.41
N ARG A 15 -12.99 17.15 -5.91
CA ARG A 15 -11.72 17.31 -5.23
C ARG A 15 -11.85 17.82 -3.78
N SER A 16 -12.75 18.77 -3.53
CA SER A 16 -13.03 19.29 -2.19
C SER A 16 -13.55 18.25 -1.19
N ASN A 17 -14.26 17.23 -1.68
CA ASN A 17 -14.81 16.19 -0.82
C ASN A 17 -13.75 15.14 -0.45
N LEU A 18 -12.74 14.93 -1.29
CA LEU A 18 -11.60 14.06 -0.99
C LEU A 18 -10.67 14.67 0.05
N SER A 19 -10.30 15.94 -0.12
CA SER A 19 -9.47 16.67 0.85
C SER A 19 -10.14 16.77 2.21
N ALA A 20 -11.45 16.97 2.26
CA ALA A 20 -12.23 16.92 3.51
C ALA A 20 -12.15 15.56 4.23
N LYS A 21 -11.81 14.48 3.51
CA LYS A 21 -11.66 13.12 4.03
C LYS A 21 -10.21 12.69 4.20
N GLY A 22 -9.26 13.59 4.02
CA GLY A 22 -7.83 13.34 4.22
C GLY A 22 -7.10 12.76 3.01
N PHE A 23 -7.69 12.84 1.80
CA PHE A 23 -7.06 12.41 0.55
C PHE A 23 -6.70 13.64 -0.28
N PHE A 24 -5.42 13.78 -0.63
CA PHE A 24 -4.86 14.95 -1.31
C PHE A 24 -4.06 14.52 -2.53
N TYR A 25 -3.97 15.37 -3.55
CA TYR A 25 -3.06 15.17 -4.67
C TYR A 25 -2.38 16.49 -5.08
N ASP A 26 -1.31 16.43 -5.88
CA ASP A 26 -0.38 17.55 -6.18
C ASP A 26 -0.94 18.96 -6.16
N ASP A 27 -2.05 19.21 -6.85
CA ASP A 27 -2.60 20.56 -6.94
C ASP A 27 -3.11 21.09 -5.57
N ASP A 28 -3.34 20.23 -4.58
CA ASP A 28 -3.76 20.56 -3.22
C ASP A 28 -2.57 20.86 -2.31
N ILE A 29 -1.34 20.61 -2.74
CA ILE A 29 -0.18 20.48 -1.84
C ILE A 29 0.76 21.65 -2.05
N PHE A 30 1.10 22.34 -0.95
CA PHE A 30 2.12 23.39 -0.98
C PHE A 30 3.54 22.80 -0.91
N THR A 31 3.76 21.84 -0.01
CA THR A 31 5.06 21.19 0.20
C THR A 31 5.29 20.07 -0.81
N LYS A 32 6.18 20.28 -1.77
CA LYS A 32 6.46 19.29 -2.83
C LYS A 32 7.55 18.27 -2.47
N ASP A 33 8.17 18.40 -1.30
CA ASP A 33 9.24 17.51 -0.88
C ASP A 33 8.69 16.13 -0.50
N LEU A 34 9.20 15.10 -1.17
CA LEU A 34 8.87 13.71 -0.91
C LEU A 34 9.62 13.21 0.34
N PRO A 35 8.99 12.42 1.22
CA PRO A 35 9.71 11.67 2.24
C PRO A 35 10.71 10.69 1.62
N ASP A 36 11.79 10.34 2.34
CA ASP A 36 12.92 9.58 1.77
C ASP A 36 12.50 8.22 1.21
N HIS A 37 11.67 7.47 1.93
CA HIS A 37 11.17 6.17 1.44
C HIS A 37 10.34 6.30 0.15
N VAL A 38 9.68 7.44 -0.07
CA VAL A 38 8.92 7.75 -1.30
C VAL A 38 9.86 8.19 -2.41
N LYS A 39 10.91 8.95 -2.10
CA LYS A 39 12.00 9.30 -3.04
C LYS A 39 12.69 8.05 -3.56
N THR A 40 13.04 7.11 -2.69
CA THR A 40 13.67 5.85 -3.08
C THR A 40 12.80 5.04 -4.04
N LEU A 41 11.48 4.95 -3.78
CA LEU A 41 10.55 4.34 -4.73
C LEU A 41 10.52 5.09 -6.06
N ARG A 42 10.39 6.42 -6.04
CA ARG A 42 10.40 7.25 -7.24
C ARG A 42 11.66 7.00 -8.08
N GLU A 43 12.83 7.00 -7.44
CA GLU A 43 14.12 6.76 -8.10
C GLU A 43 14.16 5.36 -8.70
N SER A 44 13.72 4.33 -7.96
CA SER A 44 13.61 2.96 -8.47
C SER A 44 12.69 2.88 -9.69
N MET A 45 11.50 3.50 -9.66
CA MET A 45 10.55 3.51 -10.77
C MET A 45 11.06 4.26 -12.00
N LEU A 46 11.92 5.27 -11.82
CA LEU A 46 12.43 6.13 -12.89
C LEU A 46 13.89 5.80 -13.28
N ASN A 47 14.48 4.78 -12.67
CA ASN A 47 15.82 4.30 -13.03
C ASN A 47 15.74 3.39 -14.27
N PHE A 48 16.04 3.94 -15.44
CA PHE A 48 15.96 3.19 -16.70
C PHE A 48 17.27 2.50 -17.11
N ASN A 49 18.32 2.61 -16.28
CA ASN A 49 19.67 2.13 -16.61
C ASN A 49 19.70 0.59 -16.70
N ASP A 50 18.96 -0.10 -15.84
CA ASP A 50 19.00 -1.56 -15.72
C ASP A 50 18.17 -2.31 -16.78
N HIS A 51 17.38 -1.58 -17.58
CA HIS A 51 16.47 -2.15 -18.59
C HIS A 51 16.76 -1.69 -20.02
N GLY A 52 17.98 -1.22 -20.29
CA GLY A 52 18.42 -0.91 -21.66
C GLY A 52 17.73 0.30 -22.28
N PHE A 53 17.53 1.37 -21.50
CA PHE A 53 17.01 2.63 -22.05
C PHE A 53 17.83 3.15 -23.23
N ASP A 54 19.15 2.97 -23.19
CA ASP A 54 20.09 3.38 -24.24
C ASP A 54 20.05 2.51 -25.51
N GLN A 55 19.31 1.40 -25.49
CA GLN A 55 19.08 0.60 -26.69
C GLN A 55 18.12 1.34 -27.64
N LYS A 56 18.40 1.28 -28.95
CA LYS A 56 17.54 1.89 -29.99
C LYS A 56 16.07 1.54 -29.75
N LEU A 57 15.19 2.52 -29.96
CA LEU A 57 13.74 2.36 -29.82
C LEU A 57 13.25 1.12 -30.57
N ASP A 58 12.57 0.23 -29.85
CA ASP A 58 12.16 -1.08 -30.34
C ASP A 58 11.00 -0.96 -31.35
N TYR A 59 10.93 -1.89 -32.30
CA TYR A 59 9.79 -2.09 -33.19
C TYR A 59 8.48 -2.28 -32.39
N LYS A 60 8.56 -2.94 -31.23
CA LYS A 60 7.41 -3.10 -30.32
C LYS A 60 6.87 -1.75 -29.84
N ASP A 61 7.75 -0.85 -29.38
CA ASP A 61 7.37 0.49 -28.89
C ASP A 61 6.74 1.32 -30.02
N ARG A 62 7.29 1.20 -31.24
CA ARG A 62 6.73 1.84 -32.44
C ARG A 62 5.30 1.38 -32.72
N ARG A 63 5.06 0.07 -32.68
CA ARG A 63 3.75 -0.53 -32.94
C ARG A 63 2.72 -0.15 -31.87
N ILE A 64 3.12 -0.06 -30.60
CA ILE A 64 2.24 0.42 -29.53
C ILE A 64 1.86 1.88 -29.78
N ARG A 65 2.84 2.73 -30.11
CA ARG A 65 2.61 4.14 -30.46
C ARG A 65 1.64 4.29 -31.63
N ASP A 66 1.84 3.54 -32.71
CA ASP A 66 1.00 3.65 -33.91
C ASP A 66 -0.45 3.25 -33.60
N ARG A 67 -0.65 2.20 -32.78
CA ARG A 67 -1.99 1.84 -32.26
C ARG A 67 -2.60 2.94 -31.41
N ALA A 68 -1.82 3.62 -30.57
CA ALA A 68 -2.32 4.75 -29.79
C ALA A 68 -2.76 5.91 -30.70
N LYS A 69 -2.03 6.18 -31.80
CA LYS A 69 -2.43 7.18 -32.80
C LYS A 69 -3.74 6.80 -33.49
N ASP A 70 -3.92 5.53 -33.85
CA ASP A 70 -5.17 5.03 -34.41
C ASP A 70 -6.34 5.17 -33.42
N CYS A 71 -6.08 5.01 -32.12
CA CYS A 71 -7.09 5.24 -31.07
C CYS A 71 -7.45 6.73 -30.89
N VAL A 72 -6.62 7.66 -31.34
CA VAL A 72 -6.88 9.11 -31.24
C VAL A 72 -7.67 9.62 -32.45
N THR A 73 -7.48 9.02 -33.62
CA THR A 73 -8.12 9.46 -34.87
C THR A 73 -9.58 9.00 -34.99
N GLY A 74 -9.95 7.89 -34.33
CA GLY A 74 -11.35 7.54 -34.10
C GLY A 74 -11.93 8.30 -32.90
N ASP A 75 -13.21 8.62 -32.90
CA ASP A 75 -13.91 9.13 -31.71
C ASP A 75 -14.10 7.96 -30.71
N VAL A 76 -12.99 7.52 -30.11
CA VAL A 76 -12.84 6.22 -29.46
C VAL A 76 -13.39 6.25 -28.03
N SER A 77 -14.21 5.25 -27.71
CA SER A 77 -14.84 5.07 -26.39
C SER A 77 -13.84 4.64 -25.30
N GLU A 78 -14.19 4.85 -24.03
CA GLU A 78 -13.37 4.45 -22.88
C GLU A 78 -12.99 2.95 -22.87
N PRO A 79 -13.88 2.01 -23.22
CA PRO A 79 -13.53 0.60 -23.33
C PRO A 79 -12.38 0.29 -24.31
N ASN A 80 -12.26 1.04 -25.40
CA ASN A 80 -11.18 0.82 -26.36
C ASN A 80 -9.83 1.26 -25.80
N TRP A 81 -9.79 2.35 -25.02
CA TRP A 81 -8.58 2.73 -24.29
C TRP A 81 -8.22 1.69 -23.22
N LYS A 82 -9.21 1.14 -22.50
CA LYS A 82 -8.98 0.02 -21.57
C LYS A 82 -8.34 -1.18 -22.28
N ILE A 83 -8.88 -1.58 -23.43
CA ILE A 83 -8.32 -2.68 -24.25
C ILE A 83 -6.90 -2.35 -24.75
N PHE A 84 -6.64 -1.10 -25.16
CA PHE A 84 -5.32 -0.67 -25.59
C PHE A 84 -4.29 -0.83 -24.47
N PHE A 85 -4.57 -0.30 -23.28
CA PHE A 85 -3.64 -0.36 -22.14
C PHE A 85 -3.44 -1.80 -21.66
N ASP A 86 -4.53 -2.55 -21.54
CA ASP A 86 -4.50 -3.97 -21.15
C ASP A 86 -3.59 -4.80 -22.07
N ARG A 87 -3.79 -4.72 -23.39
CA ARG A 87 -3.02 -5.50 -24.36
C ARG A 87 -1.58 -5.02 -24.55
N SER A 88 -1.33 -3.72 -24.37
CA SER A 88 -0.03 -3.12 -24.69
C SER A 88 0.92 -3.11 -23.50
N PHE A 89 0.38 -3.07 -22.28
CA PHE A 89 1.19 -2.89 -21.06
C PHE A 89 0.87 -3.91 -19.97
N PHE A 90 -0.41 -4.12 -19.61
CA PHE A 90 -0.75 -4.92 -18.42
C PHE A 90 -0.64 -6.43 -18.64
N THR A 91 -1.20 -6.95 -19.73
CA THR A 91 -1.06 -8.37 -20.10
C THR A 91 0.42 -8.73 -20.29
N PRO A 92 1.24 -7.96 -21.04
CA PRO A 92 2.68 -8.24 -21.14
C PRO A 92 3.41 -8.23 -19.80
N LEU A 93 3.02 -7.34 -18.87
CA LEU A 93 3.58 -7.33 -17.52
C LEU A 93 3.25 -8.65 -16.82
N VAL A 94 1.99 -9.08 -16.78
CA VAL A 94 1.59 -10.36 -16.18
C VAL A 94 2.31 -11.55 -16.83
N GLU A 95 2.32 -11.65 -18.15
CA GLU A 95 2.96 -12.77 -18.87
C GLU A 95 4.46 -12.88 -18.58
N ARG A 96 5.17 -11.75 -18.48
CA ARG A 96 6.59 -11.72 -18.14
C ARG A 96 6.86 -12.33 -16.76
N THR A 97 5.97 -12.08 -15.80
CA THR A 97 6.11 -12.60 -14.43
C THR A 97 5.85 -14.09 -14.32
N SER A 98 5.06 -14.67 -15.24
CA SER A 98 4.82 -16.11 -15.32
C SER A 98 5.97 -16.86 -16.01
N ALA A 99 6.62 -16.24 -17.00
CA ALA A 99 7.67 -16.87 -17.80
C ALA A 99 9.01 -17.07 -17.06
N SER A 100 9.27 -16.35 -15.96
CA SER A 100 10.48 -16.52 -15.16
C SER A 100 10.50 -17.83 -14.34
N HIS A 101 9.41 -18.59 -14.32
CA HIS A 101 9.28 -19.86 -13.57
C HIS A 101 8.83 -21.01 -14.47
N GLY A 102 9.67 -21.38 -15.45
CA GLY A 102 9.58 -22.67 -16.15
C GLY A 102 8.44 -22.80 -17.17
N SER A 103 8.75 -23.46 -18.28
CA SER A 103 7.88 -23.64 -19.44
C SER A 103 6.59 -24.42 -19.10
N ARG A 104 5.49 -23.72 -18.87
CA ARG A 104 4.15 -24.22 -19.15
C ARG A 104 3.24 -23.03 -19.43
N ARG A 105 2.58 -23.00 -20.59
CA ARG A 105 1.51 -22.03 -20.86
C ARG A 105 0.39 -22.30 -19.87
N VAL A 106 0.29 -21.47 -18.84
CA VAL A 106 -0.76 -21.55 -17.82
C VAL A 106 -1.66 -20.34 -18.01
N THR A 107 -2.95 -20.61 -18.15
CA THR A 107 -4.00 -19.58 -18.19
C THR A 107 -4.00 -18.75 -16.90
N PRO A 108 -4.50 -17.51 -16.90
CA PRO A 108 -4.46 -16.60 -15.74
C PRO A 108 -5.13 -17.12 -14.46
N TYR A 109 -5.82 -18.26 -14.53
CA TYR A 109 -6.68 -18.82 -13.50
C TYR A 109 -6.26 -20.22 -13.03
N ASN A 110 -5.13 -20.76 -13.48
CA ASN A 110 -4.65 -22.06 -12.99
C ASN A 110 -3.52 -21.88 -11.95
N ASN A 111 -3.85 -22.24 -10.71
CA ASN A 111 -3.01 -22.22 -9.52
C ASN A 111 -1.59 -22.78 -9.73
N GLY A 112 -0.61 -22.08 -9.15
CA GLY A 112 0.70 -22.65 -8.84
C GLY A 112 1.80 -21.63 -8.61
N ASN A 113 2.05 -20.72 -9.56
CA ASN A 113 3.34 -20.01 -9.64
C ASN A 113 3.29 -18.53 -10.04
N ASN A 114 2.11 -17.90 -10.12
CA ASN A 114 2.05 -16.47 -10.47
C ASN A 114 2.30 -15.61 -9.24
N ASN A 115 3.41 -14.86 -9.23
CA ASN A 115 3.76 -13.93 -8.14
C ASN A 115 2.78 -12.76 -8.01
N ILE A 116 1.91 -12.53 -9.00
CA ILE A 116 0.95 -11.42 -9.05
C ILE A 116 -0.39 -11.85 -9.63
N VAL A 117 -1.44 -11.16 -9.20
CA VAL A 117 -2.78 -11.29 -9.77
C VAL A 117 -3.31 -9.89 -10.09
N ALA A 118 -3.95 -9.73 -11.24
CA ALA A 118 -4.56 -8.48 -11.65
C ALA A 118 -6.07 -8.63 -11.75
N ASP A 119 -6.81 -7.54 -11.53
CA ASP A 119 -8.25 -7.51 -11.72
C ASP A 119 -8.74 -6.17 -12.26
N SER A 120 -9.81 -6.23 -13.03
CA SER A 120 -10.51 -5.06 -13.55
C SER A 120 -11.83 -4.86 -12.82
N GLU A 121 -12.11 -3.61 -12.44
CA GLU A 121 -13.42 -3.18 -11.97
C GLU A 121 -13.99 -3.89 -10.73
N ALA A 122 -13.16 -4.45 -9.85
CA ALA A 122 -13.64 -5.05 -8.61
C ALA A 122 -13.91 -4.00 -7.52
N LEU A 123 -15.09 -4.08 -6.89
CA LEU A 123 -15.47 -3.19 -5.81
C LEU A 123 -14.76 -3.57 -4.50
N TRP A 124 -14.05 -2.62 -3.92
CA TRP A 124 -13.32 -2.78 -2.66
C TRP A 124 -14.25 -2.61 -1.46
N VAL A 125 -15.06 -3.65 -1.21
CA VAL A 125 -16.12 -3.67 -0.20
C VAL A 125 -15.67 -3.52 1.26
N THR A 126 -14.37 -3.71 1.55
CA THR A 126 -13.82 -3.46 2.90
C THR A 126 -14.00 -2.01 3.34
N PHE A 127 -14.06 -1.10 2.37
CA PHE A 127 -14.26 0.34 2.62
C PHE A 127 -15.73 0.76 2.50
N ASP A 128 -16.64 -0.16 2.15
CA ASP A 128 -18.09 0.07 1.96
C ASP A 128 -18.88 0.03 3.28
N ILE A 129 -18.50 0.88 4.25
CA ILE A 129 -19.17 0.91 5.54
C ILE A 129 -19.88 2.25 5.71
N LYS A 130 -21.22 2.20 5.71
CA LYS A 130 -22.10 3.26 6.26
C LYS A 130 -21.81 3.39 7.76
N GLY A 131 -20.72 4.06 8.14
CA GLY A 131 -20.31 4.14 9.55
C GLY A 131 -18.81 4.29 9.86
N GLY A 132 -17.93 4.42 8.87
CA GLY A 132 -16.72 5.24 9.05
C GLY A 132 -15.51 4.68 9.80
N LYS A 133 -15.42 3.41 10.21
CA LYS A 133 -14.16 2.84 10.76
C LYS A 133 -13.91 1.42 10.25
N LEU A 134 -12.65 1.06 10.00
CA LEU A 134 -12.22 -0.31 9.64
C LEU A 134 -12.20 -1.28 10.86
N GLY A 135 -12.98 -0.96 11.90
CA GLY A 135 -12.95 -1.55 13.23
C GLY A 135 -11.91 -0.90 14.15
N ASP A 136 -11.65 -1.53 15.30
CA ASP A 136 -10.63 -1.11 16.29
C ASP A 136 -9.17 -1.25 15.78
N SER A 137 -9.01 -1.68 14.53
CA SER A 137 -7.72 -1.83 13.86
C SER A 137 -6.97 -0.51 13.66
N MET A 138 -7.67 0.64 13.69
CA MET A 138 -7.07 1.97 13.57
C MET A 138 -7.76 2.99 14.49
N PRO A 139 -6.99 3.84 15.21
CA PRO A 139 -7.55 4.93 16.02
C PRO A 139 -8.05 6.14 15.21
N ASP A 140 -7.90 6.15 13.88
CA ASP A 140 -7.96 7.38 13.09
C ASP A 140 -9.38 7.89 12.75
N ASP A 141 -9.52 9.21 12.68
CA ASP A 141 -10.74 9.95 12.31
C ASP A 141 -11.05 9.95 10.79
N PHE A 142 -10.24 9.30 9.97
CA PHE A 142 -10.41 9.28 8.52
C PHE A 142 -11.61 8.46 8.07
N ARG A 143 -12.57 9.13 7.43
CA ARG A 143 -13.73 8.53 6.77
C ARG A 143 -13.37 8.16 5.34
N ASN A 144 -13.69 6.93 4.91
CA ASN A 144 -13.51 6.53 3.51
C ASN A 144 -14.33 7.45 2.59
N ALA A 145 -13.78 7.80 1.43
CA ALA A 145 -14.51 8.62 0.46
C ALA A 145 -15.72 7.88 -0.10
N SER A 146 -15.47 6.68 -0.58
CA SER A 146 -16.42 5.65 -0.97
C SER A 146 -15.64 4.35 -1.12
N ALA A 147 -16.32 3.21 -1.21
CA ALA A 147 -15.67 1.98 -1.65
C ALA A 147 -14.99 2.21 -3.01
N PRO A 148 -13.66 2.06 -3.12
CA PRO A 148 -12.98 2.17 -4.40
C PRO A 148 -13.46 1.09 -5.37
N LYS A 149 -13.49 1.42 -6.66
CA LYS A 149 -13.69 0.45 -7.74
C LYS A 149 -12.70 0.78 -8.86
N PRO A 150 -11.41 0.46 -8.67
CA PRO A 150 -10.40 0.78 -9.67
C PRO A 150 -10.74 0.17 -11.02
N ASP A 151 -10.47 0.91 -12.10
CA ASP A 151 -10.60 0.35 -13.45
C ASP A 151 -9.67 -0.86 -13.64
N TYR A 152 -8.48 -0.82 -13.04
CA TYR A 152 -7.56 -1.94 -12.96
C TYR A 152 -6.68 -1.85 -11.70
N ALA A 153 -6.26 -2.99 -11.16
CA ALA A 153 -5.29 -3.02 -10.06
C ALA A 153 -4.53 -4.35 -10.01
N PHE A 154 -3.32 -4.30 -9.46
CA PHE A 154 -2.49 -5.45 -9.23
C PHE A 154 -2.34 -5.76 -7.74
N TYR A 155 -2.31 -7.06 -7.43
CA TYR A 155 -2.34 -7.62 -6.09
C TYR A 155 -1.31 -8.76 -5.98
N PHE A 156 -1.03 -9.20 -4.76
CA PHE A 156 -0.41 -10.49 -4.53
C PHE A 156 -1.45 -11.60 -4.40
N PRO A 157 -1.16 -12.83 -4.84
CA PRO A 157 -2.03 -13.97 -4.61
C PRO A 157 -2.10 -14.29 -3.10
N MET A 158 -3.23 -14.85 -2.68
CA MET A 158 -3.31 -15.60 -1.42
C MET A 158 -3.14 -17.09 -1.73
N ASP A 159 -2.17 -17.74 -1.09
CA ASP A 159 -1.89 -19.14 -1.35
C ASP A 159 -2.92 -20.04 -0.65
N GLN A 160 -3.61 -20.89 -1.39
CA GLN A 160 -4.38 -21.98 -0.80
C GLN A 160 -3.43 -23.13 -0.49
N LEU A 161 -2.81 -23.12 0.69
CA LEU A 161 -2.23 -24.33 1.25
C LEU A 161 -3.37 -25.31 1.54
N MET A 162 -3.68 -26.18 0.57
CA MET A 162 -4.57 -27.30 0.82
C MET A 162 -3.90 -28.21 1.84
N ALA A 163 -4.55 -28.39 2.99
CA ALA A 163 -4.12 -29.36 3.98
C ALA A 163 -4.05 -30.75 3.32
N ARG A 164 -2.83 -31.32 3.33
CA ARG A 164 -2.47 -32.70 2.94
C ARG A 164 -2.68 -33.02 1.46
N ILE A 165 -1.55 -33.18 0.77
CA ILE A 165 -1.46 -34.12 -0.35
C ILE A 165 -1.93 -35.48 0.19
N ASP A 166 -3.14 -35.88 -0.20
CA ASP A 166 -3.62 -37.24 0.01
C ASP A 166 -2.80 -38.14 -0.92
N THR A 167 -1.71 -38.68 -0.38
CA THR A 167 -0.80 -39.60 -1.08
C THR A 167 -1.49 -40.90 -1.49
N SER A 168 -2.75 -41.14 -1.09
CA SER A 168 -3.56 -42.29 -1.53
C SER A 168 -3.96 -42.26 -3.02
N ARG A 169 -3.79 -41.13 -3.72
CA ARG A 169 -4.14 -40.98 -5.14
C ARG A 169 -2.95 -40.97 -6.11
N LEU A 170 -1.73 -41.19 -5.63
CA LEU A 170 -0.59 -41.47 -6.52
C LEU A 170 -0.61 -42.95 -6.89
N THR A 171 -1.42 -43.30 -7.89
CA THR A 171 -1.25 -44.57 -8.61
C THR A 171 0.12 -44.52 -9.27
N PRO A 172 1.06 -45.43 -8.97
CA PRO A 172 2.34 -45.47 -9.66
C PRO A 172 2.09 -45.88 -11.12
N CYS A 173 2.15 -44.93 -12.05
CA CYS A 173 2.32 -45.26 -13.45
C CYS A 173 3.73 -45.83 -13.61
N TYR A 174 3.85 -47.16 -13.58
CA TYR A 174 5.03 -47.85 -14.06
C TYR A 174 5.26 -47.44 -15.51
N VAL A 175 6.25 -46.58 -15.74
CA VAL A 175 6.82 -46.38 -17.06
C VAL A 175 7.60 -47.65 -17.38
N SER A 176 6.98 -48.51 -18.19
CA SER A 176 7.65 -49.66 -18.79
C SER A 176 8.80 -49.15 -19.66
N GLY A 177 10.02 -49.61 -19.36
CA GLY A 177 11.15 -49.51 -20.28
C GLY A 177 12.35 -48.70 -19.77
N VAL A 178 12.94 -49.07 -18.64
CA VAL A 178 14.40 -48.94 -18.46
C VAL A 178 14.88 -50.16 -17.67
N SER A 179 15.80 -50.90 -18.29
CA SER A 179 16.42 -52.12 -17.78
C SER A 179 17.16 -51.88 -16.44
N ALA A 180 16.92 -52.78 -15.49
CA ALA A 180 17.62 -52.83 -14.22
C ALA A 180 19.11 -53.12 -14.43
N THR A 181 19.97 -52.26 -13.88
CA THR A 181 21.31 -52.69 -13.45
C THR A 181 21.42 -52.48 -11.95
N LEU A 182 21.65 -53.60 -11.28
CA LEU A 182 21.74 -53.80 -9.84
C LEU A 182 23.00 -53.14 -9.31
N GLY A 183 22.85 -52.12 -8.47
CA GLY A 183 23.97 -51.49 -7.78
C GLY A 183 23.56 -50.20 -7.11
N ASN A 184 22.65 -50.28 -6.13
CA ASN A 184 22.50 -49.34 -5.01
C ASN A 184 21.30 -49.79 -4.15
N THR A 185 21.48 -50.93 -3.47
CA THR A 185 20.58 -51.31 -2.38
C THR A 185 21.24 -50.89 -1.07
N ILE A 186 20.41 -50.34 -0.18
CA ILE A 186 20.65 -50.07 1.24
C ILE A 186 21.29 -48.69 1.57
N LYS A 187 20.49 -47.63 1.35
CA LYS A 187 20.36 -46.55 2.34
C LYS A 187 18.94 -46.00 2.28
N GLY A 188 18.00 -46.82 2.72
CA GLY A 188 16.58 -46.52 2.76
C GLY A 188 16.00 -46.92 4.10
N VAL A 189 16.32 -46.18 5.15
CA VAL A 189 15.60 -46.17 6.44
C VAL A 189 15.79 -44.77 7.05
N LEU A 190 14.68 -44.04 7.22
CA LEU A 190 14.53 -42.72 7.85
C LEU A 190 15.27 -41.53 7.23
N GLU A 191 14.65 -40.90 6.23
CA GLU A 191 14.64 -39.43 6.14
C GLU A 191 13.18 -39.00 5.91
N ILE A 192 12.55 -38.52 6.98
CA ILE A 192 11.32 -37.73 6.90
C ILE A 192 11.74 -36.39 6.29
N PRO A 193 11.12 -35.89 5.20
CA PRO A 193 11.38 -34.54 4.76
C PRO A 193 10.75 -33.56 5.76
N GLU A 194 11.56 -33.07 6.71
CA GLU A 194 11.27 -31.82 7.40
C GLU A 194 11.21 -30.69 6.36
N GLU A 195 10.19 -29.83 6.50
CA GLU A 195 10.14 -28.45 6.01
C GLU A 195 10.43 -28.17 4.52
N SER A 196 9.40 -28.30 3.66
CA SER A 196 9.47 -27.84 2.25
C SER A 196 8.56 -26.65 1.92
N THR A 197 7.96 -25.97 2.91
CA THR A 197 7.22 -24.71 2.66
C THR A 197 8.10 -23.53 3.06
N SER A 198 8.48 -22.68 2.09
CA SER A 198 9.25 -21.48 2.41
C SER A 198 8.45 -20.58 3.40
N PRO A 199 9.08 -19.96 4.42
CA PRO A 199 8.39 -19.14 5.43
C PRO A 199 7.57 -17.97 4.85
N SER A 200 7.91 -17.54 3.63
CA SER A 200 7.21 -16.50 2.88
C SER A 200 5.85 -17.00 2.33
N MET A 201 5.80 -18.23 1.79
CA MET A 201 4.56 -18.85 1.30
C MET A 201 3.55 -19.10 2.42
N GLU A 202 4.03 -19.43 3.62
CA GLU A 202 3.15 -19.65 4.76
C GLU A 202 2.46 -18.36 5.25
N SER A 203 3.10 -17.20 5.07
CA SER A 203 2.57 -15.92 5.54
C SER A 203 1.47 -15.36 4.64
N PHE A 204 1.58 -15.57 3.31
CA PHE A 204 0.54 -15.17 2.35
C PHE A 204 -0.56 -16.24 2.19
N SER A 205 -0.52 -17.31 2.99
CA SER A 205 -1.52 -18.35 2.95
C SER A 205 -2.90 -17.84 3.38
N PHE A 206 -3.95 -18.37 2.74
CA PHE A 206 -5.33 -18.02 3.06
C PHE A 206 -5.67 -18.30 4.52
N SER A 207 -5.18 -19.42 5.08
CA SER A 207 -5.40 -19.80 6.48
C SER A 207 -4.78 -18.80 7.45
N ALA A 208 -3.50 -18.47 7.28
CA ALA A 208 -2.80 -17.51 8.13
C ALA A 208 -3.46 -16.12 8.08
N LEU A 209 -3.77 -15.63 6.88
CA LEU A 209 -4.41 -14.33 6.72
C LEU A 209 -5.85 -14.31 7.27
N LYS A 210 -6.58 -15.42 7.19
CA LYS A 210 -7.93 -15.55 7.75
C LYS A 210 -7.91 -15.51 9.28
N GLU A 211 -6.93 -16.16 9.91
CA GLU A 211 -6.73 -16.13 11.35
C GLU A 211 -6.42 -14.70 11.83
N LEU A 212 -5.38 -14.07 11.25
CA LEU A 212 -4.99 -12.71 11.62
C LEU A 212 -6.07 -11.66 11.32
N TYR A 213 -6.95 -11.93 10.34
CA TYR A 213 -8.10 -11.08 10.07
C TYR A 213 -9.04 -10.98 11.29
N GLN A 214 -9.18 -12.05 12.08
CA GLN A 214 -9.98 -12.04 13.31
C GLN A 214 -9.41 -11.08 14.36
N HIS A 215 -8.08 -10.93 14.37
CA HIS A 215 -7.36 -10.01 15.26
C HIS A 215 -7.27 -8.56 14.75
N GLY A 216 -7.86 -8.28 13.59
CA GLY A 216 -7.95 -6.93 13.04
C GLY A 216 -7.06 -6.66 11.82
N LEU A 217 -6.23 -7.60 11.37
CA LEU A 217 -5.51 -7.45 10.10
C LEU A 217 -6.52 -7.30 8.96
N ARG A 218 -6.19 -6.48 7.95
CA ARG A 218 -7.02 -6.29 6.75
C ARG A 218 -6.15 -6.50 5.52
N PRO A 219 -5.90 -7.76 5.11
CA PRO A 219 -4.96 -8.03 4.02
C PRO A 219 -5.59 -7.88 2.64
N SER A 220 -6.93 -7.81 2.54
CA SER A 220 -7.65 -7.76 1.27
C SER A 220 -8.76 -6.71 1.30
N PRO A 221 -8.99 -5.99 0.18
CA PRO A 221 -10.09 -5.04 0.08
C PRO A 221 -11.47 -5.71 -0.16
N PHE A 222 -11.54 -7.03 -0.38
CA PHE A 222 -12.76 -7.69 -0.89
C PHE A 222 -13.64 -8.40 0.14
N ASN A 223 -13.38 -8.27 1.45
CA ASN A 223 -14.03 -9.08 2.49
C ASN A 223 -13.94 -10.60 2.22
N ALA A 224 -12.79 -11.06 1.69
CA ALA A 224 -12.55 -12.43 1.25
C ALA A 224 -12.85 -13.50 2.32
N PHE A 225 -12.78 -13.13 3.60
CA PHE A 225 -12.96 -14.06 4.74
C PHE A 225 -14.38 -14.13 5.30
N LYS A 226 -15.31 -13.29 4.81
CA LYS A 226 -16.70 -13.23 5.30
C LYS A 226 -17.74 -13.88 4.38
N LYS A 227 -17.37 -14.21 3.14
CA LYS A 227 -18.24 -14.83 2.13
C LYS A 227 -17.62 -16.14 1.64
N GLU A 228 -18.39 -16.95 0.92
CA GLU A 228 -17.86 -18.13 0.22
C GLU A 228 -16.65 -17.72 -0.65
N VAL A 229 -15.55 -18.45 -0.46
CA VAL A 229 -14.28 -18.15 -1.08
C VAL A 229 -14.34 -18.57 -2.54
N THR A 230 -14.25 -17.60 -3.43
CA THR A 230 -14.06 -17.83 -4.87
C THR A 230 -12.66 -17.38 -5.24
N GLU A 231 -12.05 -17.95 -6.29
CA GLU A 231 -10.69 -17.62 -6.73
C GLU A 231 -10.45 -16.11 -6.91
N LYS A 232 -11.46 -15.36 -7.38
CA LYS A 232 -11.42 -13.88 -7.48
C LYS A 232 -11.15 -13.14 -6.17
N HIS A 233 -11.36 -13.80 -5.02
CA HIS A 233 -11.13 -13.25 -3.68
C HIS A 233 -9.76 -13.63 -3.09
N LEU A 234 -8.98 -14.52 -3.74
CA LEU A 234 -7.66 -14.96 -3.29
C LEU A 234 -6.56 -13.96 -3.66
N ARG A 235 -6.77 -12.70 -3.27
CA ARG A 235 -5.93 -11.57 -3.62
C ARG A 235 -5.78 -10.65 -2.41
N CYS A 236 -4.56 -10.27 -2.12
CA CYS A 236 -4.19 -9.44 -0.98
C CYS A 236 -3.25 -8.31 -1.39
N PHE A 237 -3.18 -7.27 -0.55
CA PHE A 237 -2.24 -6.16 -0.62
C PHE A 237 -2.05 -5.61 -2.04
N PRO A 238 -2.98 -4.75 -2.50
CA PRO A 238 -2.84 -4.08 -3.79
C PRO A 238 -1.51 -3.32 -3.81
N TRP A 239 -0.73 -3.45 -4.88
CA TRP A 239 0.58 -2.80 -5.02
C TRP A 239 0.65 -1.82 -6.21
N LEU A 240 -0.36 -1.80 -7.08
CA LEU A 240 -0.52 -0.81 -8.14
C LEU A 240 -2.01 -0.58 -8.43
N VAL A 241 -2.43 0.68 -8.48
CA VAL A 241 -3.82 1.12 -8.80
C VAL A 241 -3.85 1.88 -10.11
N ILE A 242 -4.84 1.61 -10.96
CA ILE A 242 -4.94 2.23 -12.29
C ILE A 242 -6.36 2.71 -12.55
N GLU A 243 -6.48 3.97 -12.96
CA GLU A 243 -7.75 4.59 -13.37
C GLU A 243 -7.64 5.13 -14.79
N MET A 244 -8.64 4.83 -15.61
CA MET A 244 -8.62 5.12 -17.04
C MET A 244 -9.86 5.91 -17.43
N LYS A 245 -9.69 6.97 -18.20
CA LYS A 245 -10.80 7.74 -18.77
C LYS A 245 -10.58 7.93 -20.26
N LYS A 246 -11.66 8.03 -21.02
CA LYS A 246 -11.56 8.35 -22.45
C LYS A 246 -11.02 9.76 -22.68
N LYS A 247 -10.42 9.96 -23.84
CA LYS A 247 -10.15 11.32 -24.34
C LYS A 247 -11.46 12.02 -24.65
N HIS A 248 -11.58 13.28 -24.24
CA HIS A 248 -12.64 14.16 -24.71
C HIS A 248 -12.06 15.20 -25.66
N THR A 249 -12.87 15.68 -26.61
CA THR A 249 -12.46 16.72 -27.56
C THR A 249 -12.74 18.13 -27.04
N ARG A 250 -13.73 18.29 -26.15
CA ARG A 250 -14.09 19.60 -25.56
C ARG A 250 -13.24 19.90 -24.33
N ARG A 251 -12.52 21.03 -24.32
CA ARG A 251 -11.60 21.46 -23.25
C ARG A 251 -12.17 21.32 -21.83
N GLY A 252 -13.43 21.74 -21.61
CA GLY A 252 -14.08 21.62 -20.30
C GLY A 252 -14.34 20.17 -19.85
N LEU A 253 -14.59 19.25 -20.79
CA LEU A 253 -14.76 17.83 -20.51
C LEU A 253 -13.40 17.12 -20.32
N ILE A 254 -12.34 17.58 -20.99
CA ILE A 254 -10.98 17.07 -20.80
C ILE A 254 -10.53 17.22 -19.35
N ASN A 255 -10.60 18.45 -18.82
CA ASN A 255 -10.16 18.73 -17.45
C ASN A 255 -11.00 17.95 -16.43
N LYS A 256 -12.31 17.85 -16.68
CA LYS A 256 -13.21 17.06 -15.83
C LYS A 256 -12.85 15.59 -15.82
N SER A 257 -12.56 14.98 -16.96
CA SER A 257 -12.17 13.56 -17.02
C SER A 257 -10.82 13.30 -16.37
N LYS A 258 -9.85 14.21 -16.53
CA LYS A 258 -8.58 14.15 -15.80
C LYS A 258 -8.80 14.22 -14.30
N GLU A 259 -9.57 15.20 -13.84
CA GLU A 259 -9.91 15.36 -12.42
C GLU A 259 -10.64 14.12 -11.87
N GLU A 260 -11.60 13.56 -12.62
CA GLU A 260 -12.28 12.32 -12.24
C GLU A 260 -11.29 11.16 -12.09
N ALA A 261 -10.35 10.97 -13.03
CA ALA A 261 -9.32 9.95 -12.93
C ALA A 261 -8.41 10.16 -11.71
N TYR A 262 -8.00 11.40 -11.44
CA TYR A 262 -7.13 11.72 -10.29
C TYR A 262 -7.84 11.47 -8.96
N CYS A 263 -9.11 11.88 -8.86
CA CYS A 263 -9.92 11.67 -7.67
C CYS A 263 -10.14 10.18 -7.38
N GLN A 264 -10.42 9.39 -8.42
CA GLN A 264 -10.59 7.95 -8.29
C GLN A 264 -9.28 7.28 -7.88
N ALA A 265 -8.16 7.66 -8.50
CA ALA A 265 -6.86 7.10 -8.21
C ALA A 265 -6.45 7.42 -6.78
N ALA A 266 -6.57 8.68 -6.33
CA ALA A 266 -6.27 9.09 -4.97
C ALA A 266 -7.11 8.33 -3.92
N ASN A 267 -8.39 8.08 -4.21
CA ASN A 267 -9.24 7.28 -3.34
C ASN A 267 -8.78 5.81 -3.30
N GLY A 268 -8.56 5.19 -4.46
CA GLY A 268 -8.13 3.80 -4.56
C GLY A 268 -6.75 3.55 -3.94
N SER A 269 -5.74 4.32 -4.35
CA SER A 269 -4.38 4.18 -3.83
C SER A 269 -4.28 4.58 -2.35
N GLY A 270 -4.99 5.62 -1.90
CA GLY A 270 -5.03 5.99 -0.49
C GLY A 270 -5.67 4.91 0.38
N CYS A 271 -6.75 4.28 -0.09
CA CYS A 271 -7.32 3.09 0.55
C CYS A 271 -6.33 1.93 0.63
N ALA A 272 -5.51 1.71 -0.41
CA ALA A 272 -4.46 0.69 -0.38
C ALA A 272 -3.35 1.02 0.64
N VAL A 273 -2.88 2.27 0.70
CA VAL A 273 -1.94 2.74 1.74
C VAL A 273 -2.53 2.53 3.15
N ARG A 274 -3.84 2.73 3.32
CA ARG A 274 -4.52 2.46 4.59
C ARG A 274 -4.48 0.98 4.98
N LEU A 275 -4.53 0.03 4.03
CA LEU A 275 -4.29 -1.39 4.33
C LEU A 275 -2.86 -1.64 4.80
N ASN A 276 -1.89 -0.97 4.16
CA ASN A 276 -0.48 -1.07 4.56
C ASN A 276 -0.23 -0.50 5.95
N GLN A 277 -0.88 0.62 6.28
CA GLN A 277 -0.84 1.21 7.62
C GLN A 277 -1.37 0.26 8.69
N ILE A 278 -2.47 -0.45 8.40
CA ILE A 278 -3.00 -1.50 9.29
C ILE A 278 -1.99 -2.63 9.43
N ALA A 279 -1.41 -3.11 8.32
CA ALA A 279 -0.40 -4.17 8.39
C ALA A 279 0.82 -3.74 9.21
N ALA A 280 1.27 -2.49 9.07
CA ALA A 280 2.40 -1.94 9.80
C ALA A 280 2.10 -1.57 11.28
N LYS A 281 0.93 -1.93 11.83
CA LYS A 281 0.51 -1.59 13.22
C LYS A 281 1.57 -1.91 14.28
N PHE A 282 2.30 -3.02 14.11
CA PHE A 282 3.31 -3.49 15.06
C PHE A 282 4.75 -3.21 14.59
N ALA A 283 4.91 -2.48 13.49
CA ALA A 283 6.22 -2.07 13.02
C ALA A 283 6.74 -0.88 13.83
N VAL A 284 8.07 -0.76 13.92
CA VAL A 284 8.72 0.41 14.50
C VAL A 284 8.37 1.64 13.66
N GLU A 285 7.90 2.72 14.30
CA GLU A 285 7.64 3.97 13.60
C GLU A 285 8.96 4.58 13.10
N LEU A 286 9.05 4.82 11.80
CA LEU A 286 10.22 5.40 11.14
C LEU A 286 9.98 6.88 10.78
N PRO A 287 11.06 7.67 10.63
CA PRO A 287 10.96 9.04 10.12
C PRO A 287 10.17 9.11 8.81
N GLY A 288 9.37 10.17 8.66
CA GLY A 288 8.52 10.36 7.48
C GLY A 288 7.48 9.26 7.25
N GLN A 289 7.17 8.45 8.27
CA GLN A 289 6.28 7.28 8.17
C GLN A 289 6.81 6.18 7.22
N GLY A 290 8.14 6.03 7.12
CA GLY A 290 8.77 5.07 6.20
C GLY A 290 8.43 3.59 6.43
N GLN A 291 7.84 3.24 7.57
CA GLN A 291 7.29 1.91 7.84
C GLN A 291 5.92 1.68 7.18
N ILE A 292 5.31 2.68 6.55
CA ILE A 292 4.05 2.52 5.83
C ILE A 292 4.38 2.57 4.34
N PRO A 293 4.43 1.43 3.65
CA PRO A 293 4.85 1.42 2.26
C PRO A 293 3.84 2.20 1.38
N PRO A 294 4.35 3.01 0.43
CA PRO A 294 3.53 3.78 -0.49
C PRO A 294 2.90 2.89 -1.57
N ILE A 295 1.95 3.46 -2.33
CA ILE A 295 1.27 2.78 -3.43
C ILE A 295 1.43 3.59 -4.73
N PRO A 296 2.14 3.05 -5.73
CA PRO A 296 2.09 3.53 -7.10
C PRO A 296 0.66 3.59 -7.64
N ALA A 297 0.36 4.64 -8.41
CA ALA A 297 -0.89 4.76 -9.14
C ALA A 297 -0.68 5.28 -10.56
N VAL A 298 -1.54 4.89 -11.49
CA VAL A 298 -1.53 5.35 -12.88
C VAL A 298 -2.89 5.93 -13.22
N THR A 299 -2.89 7.09 -13.86
CA THR A 299 -4.11 7.70 -14.39
C THR A 299 -3.97 7.97 -15.87
N THR A 300 -5.01 7.65 -16.65
CA THR A 300 -5.02 7.93 -18.09
C THR A 300 -6.23 8.77 -18.51
N ALA A 301 -6.01 9.63 -19.49
CA ALA A 301 -7.05 10.40 -20.18
C ALA A 301 -6.85 10.27 -21.69
N GLY A 302 -7.33 9.17 -22.25
CA GLY A 302 -6.95 8.73 -23.59
C GLY A 302 -5.48 8.34 -23.65
N PRO A 303 -4.66 8.95 -24.55
CA PRO A 303 -3.25 8.63 -24.67
C PRO A 303 -2.39 9.27 -23.58
N GLU A 304 -2.89 10.29 -22.88
CA GLU A 304 -2.14 10.95 -21.82
C GLU A 304 -2.09 10.05 -20.58
N VAL A 305 -0.89 9.87 -20.04
CA VAL A 305 -0.62 9.02 -18.87
C VAL A 305 0.11 9.85 -17.82
N LYS A 306 -0.31 9.68 -16.57
CA LYS A 306 0.44 10.14 -15.40
C LYS A 306 0.70 8.99 -14.45
N VAL A 307 1.90 8.95 -13.91
CA VAL A 307 2.32 8.03 -12.86
C VAL A 307 2.48 8.81 -11.58
N TRP A 308 1.94 8.26 -10.50
CA TRP A 308 1.85 8.86 -9.19
C TRP A 308 2.38 7.91 -8.13
N ILE A 309 2.79 8.46 -6.99
CA ILE A 309 2.99 7.69 -5.77
C ILE A 309 2.07 8.26 -4.69
N THR A 310 1.32 7.37 -4.04
CA THR A 310 0.48 7.70 -2.89
C THR A 310 1.13 7.22 -1.61
N TYR A 311 1.20 8.07 -0.60
CA TYR A 311 1.83 7.74 0.69
C TYR A 311 1.08 8.39 1.84
N PHE A 312 1.32 7.90 3.05
CA PHE A 312 0.78 8.48 4.27
C PHE A 312 1.75 9.52 4.82
N ALA A 313 1.22 10.69 5.17
CA ALA A 313 2.01 11.80 5.67
C ALA A 313 1.36 12.43 6.91
N LYS A 314 2.21 13.05 7.74
CA LYS A 314 1.84 13.82 8.92
C LYS A 314 2.37 15.24 8.81
N ASN A 315 1.70 16.19 9.43
CA ASN A 315 2.14 17.58 9.62
C ASN A 315 2.56 18.28 8.31
N PHE A 316 1.67 18.33 7.31
CA PHE A 316 1.93 19.00 6.03
C PHE A 316 0.97 20.16 5.77
N ILE A 317 1.24 20.98 4.76
CA ILE A 317 0.41 22.13 4.40
C ILE A 317 -0.34 21.84 3.10
N ALA A 318 -1.66 22.02 3.11
CA ALA A 318 -2.51 21.84 1.94
C ALA A 318 -3.44 23.04 1.70
N HIS A 319 -3.80 23.26 0.44
CA HIS A 319 -4.83 24.20 0.03
C HIS A 319 -6.21 23.63 0.35
N ARG A 320 -6.99 24.33 1.19
CA ARG A 320 -8.40 24.02 1.39
C ARG A 320 -9.26 25.08 0.72
N SER A 321 -10.02 24.68 -0.31
CA SER A 321 -10.99 25.58 -0.95
C SER A 321 -12.25 25.65 -0.10
N HIS A 322 -12.39 26.68 0.73
CA HIS A 322 -13.70 27.07 1.25
C HIS A 322 -14.38 27.99 0.23
N THR A 323 -15.54 27.55 -0.24
CA THR A 323 -16.29 28.06 -1.40
C THR A 323 -16.74 29.53 -1.32
N LYS A 324 -16.33 30.31 -0.31
CA LYS A 324 -16.76 31.71 -0.14
C LYS A 324 -15.68 32.71 0.32
N ARG A 325 -14.44 32.32 0.64
CA ARG A 325 -13.43 33.24 1.23
C ARG A 325 -12.01 33.20 0.63
N GLY A 326 -11.82 32.53 -0.51
CA GLY A 326 -10.51 32.40 -1.15
C GLY A 326 -9.75 31.13 -0.76
N GLN A 327 -8.58 30.92 -1.35
CA GLN A 327 -7.68 29.82 -1.01
C GLN A 327 -6.82 30.21 0.20
N TYR A 328 -6.79 29.39 1.23
CA TYR A 328 -5.86 29.53 2.35
C TYR A 328 -5.12 28.21 2.58
N LEU A 329 -3.92 28.33 3.15
CA LEU A 329 -3.04 27.22 3.49
C LEU A 329 -3.42 26.71 4.88
N ASP A 330 -3.83 25.46 4.97
CA ASP A 330 -4.18 24.80 6.23
C ASP A 330 -3.07 23.83 6.65
N PRO A 331 -2.60 23.88 7.91
CA PRO A 331 -1.81 22.79 8.47
C PRO A 331 -2.71 21.56 8.63
N ILE A 332 -2.26 20.44 8.08
CA ILE A 332 -2.93 19.14 8.11
C ILE A 332 -2.10 18.19 8.98
N ASP A 333 -2.70 17.71 10.07
CA ASP A 333 -2.05 16.79 11.01
C ASP A 333 -1.64 15.49 10.34
N GLN A 334 -2.50 14.95 9.46
CA GLN A 334 -2.26 13.71 8.73
C GLN A 334 -3.15 13.56 7.50
N GLY A 335 -2.72 12.73 6.55
CA GLY A 335 -3.50 12.39 5.35
C GLY A 335 -2.76 11.47 4.39
N TYR A 336 -3.46 11.08 3.32
CA TYR A 336 -2.91 10.33 2.21
C TYR A 336 -2.62 11.30 1.06
N MET A 337 -1.36 11.41 0.67
CA MET A 337 -0.86 12.33 -0.36
C MET A 337 -0.53 11.55 -1.62
N MET A 338 -1.05 11.98 -2.78
CA MET A 338 -0.73 11.42 -4.09
C MET A 338 0.03 12.45 -4.94
N GLN A 339 1.31 12.15 -5.24
CA GLN A 339 2.17 13.07 -5.99
C GLN A 339 2.61 12.49 -7.34
N CYS A 340 2.59 13.31 -8.39
CA CYS A 340 2.96 12.92 -9.74
C CYS A 340 4.48 12.85 -9.86
N ILE A 341 4.98 11.74 -10.37
CA ILE A 341 6.41 11.53 -10.58
C ILE A 341 6.80 11.51 -12.05
N TRP A 342 5.83 11.25 -12.95
CA TRP A 342 6.05 11.20 -14.38
C TRP A 342 4.76 11.46 -15.17
N THR A 343 4.88 12.12 -16.32
CA THR A 343 3.80 12.36 -17.28
C THR A 343 4.31 12.01 -18.67
N GLY A 344 3.47 11.41 -19.51
CA GLY A 344 3.80 11.14 -20.92
C GLY A 344 2.56 10.94 -21.79
N ASP A 345 2.78 10.74 -23.08
CA ASP A 345 1.73 10.53 -24.08
C ASP A 345 2.01 9.27 -24.90
N MET A 346 1.07 8.33 -24.94
CA MET A 346 1.23 7.05 -25.65
C MET A 346 1.32 7.20 -27.18
N THR A 347 1.10 8.39 -27.74
CA THR A 347 1.38 8.72 -29.15
C THR A 347 2.85 9.10 -29.40
N ASN A 348 3.65 9.25 -28.34
CA ASN A 348 5.10 9.41 -28.37
C ASN A 348 5.80 8.06 -28.12
N GLN A 349 6.74 7.69 -28.99
CA GLN A 349 7.45 6.41 -28.88
C GLN A 349 8.34 6.30 -27.65
N GLU A 350 9.00 7.39 -27.26
CA GLU A 350 9.85 7.41 -26.06
C GLU A 350 9.02 7.28 -24.79
N ASP A 351 7.86 7.95 -24.73
CA ASP A 351 6.97 7.86 -23.58
C ASP A 351 6.36 6.47 -23.45
N VAL A 352 6.06 5.79 -24.57
CA VAL A 352 5.68 4.37 -24.57
C VAL A 352 6.78 3.51 -23.95
N LYS A 353 8.04 3.70 -24.37
CA LYS A 353 9.18 2.95 -23.83
C LYS A 353 9.35 3.24 -22.34
N LYS A 354 9.36 4.52 -21.94
CA LYS A 354 9.48 4.95 -20.53
C LYS A 354 8.36 4.36 -19.68
N PHE A 355 7.12 4.45 -20.12
CA PHE A 355 5.98 3.92 -19.36
C PHE A 355 6.06 2.40 -19.16
N ARG A 356 6.47 1.64 -20.20
CA ARG A 356 6.72 0.20 -20.07
C ARG A 356 7.79 -0.09 -19.02
N LEU A 357 8.92 0.62 -19.06
CA LEU A 357 9.99 0.46 -18.08
C LEU A 357 9.54 0.85 -16.67
N ILE A 358 8.80 1.94 -16.51
CA ILE A 358 8.23 2.33 -15.22
C ILE A 358 7.40 1.19 -14.62
N LEU A 359 6.55 0.54 -15.41
CA LEU A 359 5.73 -0.59 -14.94
C LEU A 359 6.59 -1.82 -14.57
N GLU A 360 7.63 -2.12 -15.35
CA GLU A 360 8.60 -3.19 -15.04
C GLU A 360 9.33 -2.92 -13.73
N ASN A 361 9.90 -1.72 -13.56
CA ASN A 361 10.55 -1.30 -12.32
C ASN A 361 9.59 -1.30 -11.12
N THR A 362 8.33 -0.90 -11.34
CA THR A 362 7.29 -0.93 -10.30
C THR A 362 7.03 -2.35 -9.81
N TYR A 363 6.99 -3.31 -10.74
CA TYR A 363 6.85 -4.72 -10.39
C TYR A 363 8.09 -5.26 -9.65
N ASP A 364 9.29 -4.87 -10.08
CA ASP A 364 10.54 -5.27 -9.41
C ASP A 364 10.58 -4.72 -7.98
N TRP A 365 10.24 -3.45 -7.77
CA TRP A 365 10.04 -2.89 -6.43
C TRP A 365 8.97 -3.65 -5.63
N ALA A 366 7.83 -3.96 -6.25
CA ALA A 366 6.75 -4.65 -5.57
C ALA A 366 7.20 -6.02 -5.06
N THR A 367 7.98 -6.77 -5.85
CA THR A 367 8.43 -8.11 -5.49
C THR A 367 9.65 -8.14 -4.58
N GLN A 368 10.58 -7.21 -4.74
CA GLN A 368 11.85 -7.21 -4.00
C GLN A 368 11.80 -6.39 -2.70
N VAL A 369 10.90 -5.40 -2.61
CA VAL A 369 10.81 -4.49 -1.46
C VAL A 369 9.46 -4.60 -0.78
N PHE A 370 8.36 -4.41 -1.53
CA PHE A 370 7.03 -4.35 -0.95
C PHE A 370 6.56 -5.71 -0.40
N LYS A 371 6.64 -6.79 -1.17
CA LYS A 371 6.23 -8.14 -0.74
C LYS A 371 7.00 -8.62 0.50
N PRO A 372 8.35 -8.51 0.57
CA PRO A 372 9.08 -8.88 1.79
C PRO A 372 8.73 -8.01 3.00
N MET A 373 8.47 -6.72 2.80
CA MET A 373 8.01 -5.84 3.87
C MET A 373 6.65 -6.28 4.42
N MET A 374 5.69 -6.58 3.53
CA MET A 374 4.39 -7.11 3.93
C MET A 374 4.51 -8.47 4.64
N ASN A 375 5.43 -9.33 4.19
CA ASN A 375 5.75 -10.60 4.87
C ASN A 375 6.20 -10.36 6.32
N THR A 376 7.12 -9.40 6.53
CA THR A 376 7.60 -9.01 7.85
C THR A 376 6.45 -8.55 8.74
N TYR A 377 5.54 -7.72 8.23
CA TYR A 377 4.36 -7.30 8.99
C TYR A 377 3.47 -8.47 9.38
N ILE A 378 3.16 -9.38 8.44
CA ILE A 378 2.35 -10.56 8.73
C ILE A 378 3.00 -11.40 9.84
N ARG A 379 4.33 -11.58 9.81
CA ARG A 379 5.06 -12.30 10.87
C ARG A 379 5.00 -11.59 12.22
N GLN A 380 5.09 -10.26 12.25
CA GLN A 380 4.91 -9.48 13.49
C GLN A 380 3.50 -9.65 14.07
N TRP A 381 2.48 -9.65 13.21
CA TRP A 381 1.11 -9.96 13.62
C TRP A 381 0.98 -11.38 14.19
N LYS A 382 1.54 -12.40 13.52
CA LYS A 382 1.59 -13.78 14.05
C LYS A 382 2.25 -13.85 15.41
N PHE A 383 3.40 -13.18 15.58
CA PHE A 383 4.13 -13.17 16.84
C PHE A 383 3.31 -12.53 17.96
N VAL A 384 2.72 -11.35 17.73
CA VAL A 384 1.91 -10.65 18.74
C VAL A 384 0.73 -11.47 19.24
N TYR A 385 0.09 -12.25 18.36
CA TYR A 385 -1.09 -13.04 18.70
C TYR A 385 -0.78 -14.53 18.98
N SER A 386 0.49 -14.93 19.02
CA SER A 386 0.89 -16.24 19.55
C SER A 386 0.70 -16.30 21.07
N GLU A 387 0.79 -17.50 21.65
CA GLU A 387 0.75 -17.66 23.12
C GLU A 387 1.92 -16.91 23.80
N ASP A 388 3.11 -16.98 23.21
CA ASP A 388 4.33 -16.33 23.73
C ASP A 388 4.31 -14.80 23.59
N GLY A 389 3.71 -14.25 22.52
CA GLY A 389 3.73 -12.81 22.24
C GLY A 389 2.61 -12.01 22.89
N ARG A 390 1.52 -12.64 23.35
CA ARG A 390 0.37 -11.96 23.96
C ARG A 390 0.74 -11.17 25.23
N SER A 391 1.66 -11.69 26.04
CA SER A 391 2.17 -11.00 27.23
C SER A 391 3.00 -9.75 26.86
N PHE A 392 3.86 -9.86 25.85
CA PHE A 392 4.74 -8.78 25.40
C PHE A 392 3.98 -7.68 24.63
N ALA A 393 3.05 -8.06 23.77
CA ALA A 393 2.30 -7.13 22.93
C ALA A 393 1.28 -6.30 23.72
N THR A 394 0.68 -6.87 24.76
CA THR A 394 -0.22 -6.15 25.67
C THR A 394 0.57 -5.06 26.42
N ALA A 395 1.73 -5.42 26.98
CA ALA A 395 2.61 -4.46 27.64
C ALA A 395 3.17 -3.38 26.69
N ALA A 396 3.52 -3.74 25.45
CA ALA A 396 4.00 -2.79 24.45
C ALA A 396 2.90 -1.83 23.96
N MET A 397 1.67 -2.32 23.73
CA MET A 397 0.53 -1.47 23.37
C MET A 397 0.14 -0.53 24.51
N GLU A 398 0.12 -1.01 25.76
CA GLU A 398 -0.14 -0.16 26.93
C GLU A 398 0.91 0.95 27.08
N ARG A 399 2.19 0.63 26.88
CA ARG A 399 3.29 1.62 26.88
C ARG A 399 3.15 2.66 25.77
N GLU A 400 2.82 2.25 24.55
CA GLU A 400 2.64 3.20 23.44
C GLU A 400 1.39 4.08 23.63
N GLN A 401 0.32 3.51 24.18
CA GLN A 401 -0.88 4.26 24.56
C GLN A 401 -0.56 5.31 25.64
N GLN A 402 0.22 4.93 26.66
CA GLN A 402 0.71 5.84 27.71
C GLN A 402 1.59 6.95 27.11
N ARG A 403 2.53 6.61 26.22
CA ARG A 403 3.40 7.57 25.53
C ARG A 403 2.60 8.57 24.69
N LYS A 404 1.64 8.09 23.91
CA LYS A 404 0.74 8.96 23.11
C LYS A 404 -0.12 9.87 24.00
N GLU A 405 -0.60 9.38 25.13
CA GLU A 405 -1.38 10.18 26.07
C GLU A 405 -0.53 11.24 26.77
N LEU A 406 0.71 10.92 27.16
CA LEU A 406 1.68 11.87 27.70
C LEU A 406 2.01 12.97 26.68
N SER A 407 2.29 12.60 25.44
CA SER A 407 2.53 13.57 24.35
C SER A 407 1.32 14.46 24.08
N ARG A 408 0.09 13.91 24.11
CA ARG A 408 -1.15 14.72 23.98
C ARG A 408 -1.32 15.68 25.14
N LYS A 409 -1.07 15.25 26.38
CA LYS A 409 -1.15 16.10 27.57
C LYS A 409 -0.12 17.22 27.51
N ALA A 410 1.13 16.92 27.14
CA ALA A 410 2.18 17.91 26.95
C ALA A 410 1.81 18.93 25.87
N LEU A 411 1.32 18.47 24.71
CA LEU A 411 0.88 19.36 23.63
C LEU A 411 -0.29 20.26 24.06
N ARG A 412 -1.31 19.72 24.73
CA ARG A 412 -2.42 20.50 25.27
C ARG A 412 -1.95 21.55 26.28
N PHE A 413 -0.98 21.20 27.11
CA PHE A 413 -0.38 22.12 28.08
C PHE A 413 0.39 23.26 27.38
N VAL A 414 1.22 22.93 26.39
CA VAL A 414 1.95 23.92 25.58
C VAL A 414 0.98 24.85 24.84
N LEU A 415 -0.04 24.30 24.19
CA LEU A 415 -1.05 25.08 23.47
C LEU A 415 -1.90 25.96 24.40
N ALA A 416 -2.25 25.49 25.60
CA ALA A 416 -2.96 26.30 26.59
C ALA A 416 -2.10 27.43 27.15
N THR A 417 -0.79 27.22 27.25
CA THR A 417 0.18 28.24 27.66
C THR A 417 0.35 29.31 26.57
N LEU A 418 0.48 28.88 25.31
CA LEU A 418 0.54 29.77 24.14
C LEU A 418 -0.79 30.49 23.85
N ALA A 419 -1.95 29.91 24.22
CA ALA A 419 -3.24 30.57 24.08
C ALA A 419 -3.43 31.69 25.11
N LYS A 420 -2.85 31.55 26.32
CA LYS A 420 -2.79 32.62 27.34
C LYS A 420 -1.86 33.77 26.95
N GLU A 421 -0.94 33.57 26.00
CA GLU A 421 -0.08 34.61 25.42
C GLU A 421 -0.84 35.57 24.48
N LYS A 422 -2.01 35.19 23.93
CA LYS A 422 -2.75 36.03 22.97
C LYS A 422 -3.51 37.20 23.60
N ASP A 423 -3.61 37.22 24.92
CA ASP A 423 -4.32 38.28 25.69
C ASP A 423 -3.37 39.27 26.38
N LEU A 424 -2.05 39.16 26.21
CA LEU A 424 -1.08 40.04 26.87
C LEU A 424 -0.09 40.61 25.86
N ASP A 425 -0.28 41.88 25.54
CA ASP A 425 0.67 42.69 24.78
C ASP A 425 1.98 42.81 25.58
N ALA A 426 3.09 42.42 24.95
CA ALA A 426 4.50 42.65 25.28
C ALA A 426 4.95 42.57 26.76
N ASP A 427 5.60 41.45 27.14
CA ASP A 427 6.70 41.48 28.11
C ASP A 427 7.75 40.39 27.78
N ASP A 428 8.96 40.82 27.41
CA ASP A 428 10.07 39.94 27.00
C ASP A 428 10.55 39.02 28.15
N ASP A 429 10.35 39.45 29.41
CA ASP A 429 10.70 38.65 30.59
C ASP A 429 9.76 37.46 30.78
N LEU A 430 8.48 37.60 30.40
CA LEU A 430 7.50 36.51 30.42
C LEU A 430 7.80 35.48 29.33
N ARG A 431 8.23 35.92 28.15
CA ARG A 431 8.67 35.06 27.04
C ARG A 431 9.93 34.27 27.40
N ARG A 432 10.85 34.90 28.15
CA ARG A 432 12.04 34.25 28.72
C ARG A 432 11.66 33.21 29.77
N ALA A 433 10.72 33.53 30.66
CA ALA A 433 10.22 32.59 31.67
C ALA A 433 9.49 31.39 31.05
N ALA A 434 8.71 31.59 29.98
CA ALA A 434 8.06 30.51 29.25
C ALA A 434 9.08 29.58 28.57
N LYS A 435 10.13 30.12 27.95
CA LYS A 435 11.25 29.33 27.40
C LYS A 435 11.97 28.52 28.48
N LEU A 436 12.30 29.14 29.61
CA LEU A 436 12.97 28.45 30.73
C LEU A 436 12.11 27.33 31.29
N ARG A 437 10.79 27.52 31.39
CA ARG A 437 9.86 26.46 31.81
C ARG A 437 9.73 25.34 30.78
N LEU A 438 9.83 25.65 29.49
CA LEU A 438 9.83 24.64 28.44
C LEU A 438 11.12 23.79 28.50
N VAL A 439 12.27 24.43 28.72
CA VAL A 439 13.56 23.77 28.93
C VAL A 439 13.52 22.87 30.17
N ASP A 440 13.01 23.37 31.29
CA ASP A 440 12.86 22.61 32.53
C ASP A 440 11.88 21.43 32.40
N LEU A 441 10.89 21.53 31.50
CA LEU A 441 10.00 20.42 31.17
C LEU A 441 10.71 19.37 30.30
N CYS A 442 11.52 19.80 29.35
CA CYS A 442 12.35 18.93 28.53
C CYS A 442 13.41 18.21 29.38
N ASP A 443 14.04 18.91 30.31
CA ASP A 443 15.06 18.35 31.21
C ASP A 443 14.44 17.30 32.15
N ARG A 444 13.26 17.56 32.71
CA ARG A 444 12.52 16.56 33.49
C ARG A 444 12.14 15.34 32.66
N PHE A 445 11.72 15.53 31.42
CA PHE A 445 11.41 14.40 30.53
C PHE A 445 12.65 13.55 30.22
N VAL A 446 13.82 14.17 30.07
CA VAL A 446 15.10 13.47 29.90
C VAL A 446 15.49 12.73 31.18
N GLN A 447 15.35 13.36 32.34
CA GLN A 447 15.62 12.74 33.65
C GLN A 447 14.72 11.55 33.92
N ASP A 448 13.41 11.66 33.64
CA ASP A 448 12.47 10.55 33.77
C ASP A 448 12.84 9.39 32.83
N ARG A 449 13.27 9.70 31.60
CA ARG A 449 13.75 8.69 30.65
C ARG A 449 14.99 7.98 31.19
N ASP A 450 15.96 8.72 31.70
CA ASP A 450 17.22 8.17 32.19
C ASP A 450 17.03 7.38 33.49
N GLN A 451 16.10 7.79 34.36
CA GLN A 451 15.67 7.04 35.54
C GLN A 451 15.01 5.70 35.17
N ILE A 452 14.12 5.70 34.17
CA ILE A 452 13.50 4.47 33.66
C ILE A 452 14.55 3.53 33.07
N ILE A 453 15.55 4.06 32.34
CA ILE A 453 16.66 3.26 31.81
C ILE A 453 17.49 2.67 32.95
N ALA A 454 17.75 3.43 34.02
CA ALA A 454 18.48 2.95 35.19
C ALA A 454 17.72 1.82 35.91
N GLU A 455 16.41 1.97 36.11
CA GLU A 455 15.55 0.94 36.72
C GLU A 455 15.49 -0.35 35.88
N GLU A 456 15.51 -0.24 34.55
CA GLU A 456 15.54 -1.40 33.65
C GLU A 456 16.93 -2.07 33.62
N LEU A 457 18.01 -1.30 33.72
CA LEU A 457 19.36 -1.85 33.87
C LEU A 457 19.52 -2.59 35.21
N GLU A 458 18.93 -2.07 36.29
CA GLU A 458 18.94 -2.71 37.60
C GLU A 458 18.11 -4.01 37.62
N LYS A 459 16.94 -4.04 36.96
CA LYS A 459 16.15 -5.27 36.76
C LYS A 459 16.87 -6.32 35.91
N LEU A 460 17.68 -5.89 34.93
CA LEU A 460 18.49 -6.80 34.12
C LEU A 460 19.67 -7.38 34.92
N HIS A 461 20.32 -6.58 35.78
CA HIS A 461 21.35 -7.07 36.69
C HIS A 461 20.79 -8.08 37.72
N LEU A 462 19.63 -7.79 38.32
CA LEU A 462 18.96 -8.71 39.26
C LEU A 462 18.54 -10.04 38.61
N LYS A 463 18.33 -10.07 37.29
CA LYS A 463 18.04 -11.30 36.53
C LYS A 463 19.28 -12.14 36.24
N ASN A 464 20.44 -11.51 36.12
CA ASN A 464 21.71 -12.23 35.91
C ASN A 464 22.23 -12.82 37.23
N ASP A 465 22.09 -12.12 38.35
CA ASP A 465 22.52 -12.61 39.67
C ASP A 465 21.64 -13.76 40.20
N GLY A 466 20.40 -13.89 39.72
CA GLY A 466 19.50 -14.99 40.06
C GLY A 466 19.80 -16.31 39.33
N ASN A 467 20.70 -16.32 38.35
CA ASN A 467 21.01 -17.49 37.53
C ASN A 467 22.37 -18.14 37.86
N GLU A 468 23.17 -17.54 38.76
CA GLU A 468 24.43 -18.13 39.27
C GLU A 468 24.24 -18.98 40.55
N GLY A 469 23.00 -19.10 41.06
CA GLY A 469 22.70 -19.80 42.31
C GLY A 469 22.18 -21.25 42.20
N ASN A 470 22.01 -21.80 41.00
CA ASN A 470 21.58 -23.19 40.79
C ASN A 470 22.47 -23.88 39.74
N VAL A 471 23.67 -24.27 40.17
CA VAL A 471 24.47 -25.35 39.56
C VAL A 471 24.66 -26.44 40.59
#